data_AF-A0A238BSK8-F1
#
_entry.id   AF-A0A238BSK8-F1
#
_cell.length_a   1.000
_cell.length_b   1.000
_cell.length_c   1.000
_cell.angle_alpha   90.00
_cell.angle_beta   90.00
_cell.angle_gamma   90.00
#
_symmetry.space_group_name_H-M   'P 1'
#
loop_
_entity.id
_entity.type
_entity.pdbx_description
1 polymer ?
#
loop_
_entity_poly.entity_id
_entity_poly.type
_entity_poly.pdbx_seq_one_letter_code
_entity_poly.pdbx_strand_id
1 'polypeptide(L)'
;MHINNCYAINDNKTQTQRSLSEVQRNHTDIIRLINDQNITAAIRKAKDEIDMLFNDTEIKIFRSTNENDGLPSERVWNAINKISHYSKKLSYSSQISIVATEKLNNSTLTFQQIPYELSITDFGDTTITSICPVNKVTRCPLIKYRTYSGHCNNVNHPSWGASFKPMQRLLKPIYADITIPLI
;
A
#
# COMPACT_ATOMS: atom_id res chain seq x y z
N MET A 1 8.74 -0.09 5.20
CA MET A 1 9.06 -0.76 3.92
C MET A 1 7.84 -1.60 3.57
N HIS A 2 7.22 -1.42 2.40
CA HIS A 2 5.94 -2.07 2.10
C HIS A 2 6.07 -2.82 0.78
N ILE A 3 5.61 -4.08 0.76
CA ILE A 3 5.16 -4.78 -0.45
C ILE A 3 4.49 -3.75 -1.32
N ASN A 4 4.94 -3.68 -2.57
CA ASN A 4 4.49 -2.76 -3.61
C ASN A 4 3.12 -2.24 -3.22
N ASN A 5 3.10 -0.97 -2.77
CA ASN A 5 1.87 -0.27 -2.45
C ASN A 5 0.86 -0.74 -3.50
N CYS A 6 -0.37 -1.08 -3.14
CA CYS A 6 -1.44 -1.32 -4.11
C CYS A 6 -1.64 -0.19 -5.16
N TYR A 7 -0.85 0.87 -5.03
CA TYR A 7 -0.68 2.05 -5.86
C TYR A 7 0.64 2.09 -6.65
N ALA A 8 1.47 1.05 -6.64
CA ALA A 8 2.57 0.88 -7.58
C ALA A 8 1.89 0.68 -8.94
N ILE A 9 1.66 1.81 -9.60
CA ILE A 9 1.24 1.86 -10.97
C ILE A 9 2.22 0.94 -11.71
N ASN A 10 1.71 -0.02 -12.47
CA ASN A 10 2.43 -0.66 -13.55
C ASN A 10 2.80 0.43 -14.58
N ASP A 11 3.69 1.34 -14.21
CA ASP A 11 4.43 2.24 -15.07
C ASP A 11 5.69 1.51 -15.58
N ASN A 12 5.60 0.20 -15.80
CA ASN A 12 6.57 -0.50 -16.61
C ASN A 12 6.31 -0.16 -18.07
N LYS A 13 6.78 1.01 -18.50
CA LYS A 13 7.38 1.18 -19.84
C LYS A 13 8.57 2.13 -19.93
N THR A 14 8.97 2.85 -18.89
CA THR A 14 10.17 3.71 -19.02
C THR A 14 10.88 3.94 -17.70
N GLN A 15 11.83 3.06 -17.35
CA GLN A 15 13.13 3.48 -16.83
C GLN A 15 14.17 2.34 -16.85
N THR A 16 15.15 2.54 -17.74
CA THR A 16 16.55 2.11 -17.64
C THR A 16 16.89 0.66 -18.06
N GLN A 17 17.13 0.51 -19.37
CA GLN A 17 17.91 -0.57 -19.99
C GLN A 17 19.39 -0.53 -19.55
N ARG A 18 19.72 -0.98 -18.34
CA ARG A 18 21.09 -1.44 -18.04
C ARG A 18 21.04 -2.84 -17.42
N SER A 19 21.70 -3.76 -18.12
CA SER A 19 21.98 -5.19 -17.86
C SER A 19 20.82 -6.20 -17.81
N LEU A 20 20.06 -6.30 -18.91
CA LEU A 20 19.01 -7.32 -19.11
C LEU A 20 19.48 -8.79 -18.97
N SER A 21 20.76 -9.13 -19.14
CA SER A 21 21.24 -10.53 -19.16
C SER A 21 21.83 -11.04 -17.83
N GLU A 22 22.37 -10.16 -16.99
CA GLU A 22 22.86 -10.51 -15.64
C GLU A 22 21.75 -10.43 -14.59
N VAL A 23 20.82 -9.48 -14.75
CA VAL A 23 19.59 -9.40 -13.94
C VAL A 23 18.75 -10.67 -14.12
N GLN A 24 18.61 -11.18 -15.35
CA GLN A 24 17.78 -12.36 -15.64
C GLN A 24 18.25 -13.64 -14.95
N ARG A 25 19.58 -13.84 -14.79
CA ARG A 25 20.14 -15.07 -14.19
C ARG A 25 20.01 -15.08 -12.67
N ASN A 26 20.34 -13.96 -12.01
CA ASN A 26 20.10 -13.80 -10.57
C ASN A 26 18.60 -13.83 -10.25
N HIS A 27 17.74 -13.33 -11.14
CA HIS A 27 16.29 -13.34 -10.99
C HIS A 27 15.68 -14.74 -10.94
N THR A 28 16.17 -15.71 -11.73
CA THR A 28 15.71 -17.11 -11.66
C THR A 28 16.07 -17.79 -10.35
N ASP A 29 17.25 -17.50 -9.79
CA ASP A 29 17.70 -18.10 -8.53
C ASP A 29 17.03 -17.46 -7.31
N ILE A 30 16.67 -16.17 -7.38
CA ILE A 30 16.01 -15.46 -6.26
C ILE A 30 14.48 -15.64 -6.25
N ILE A 31 13.82 -15.75 -7.41
CA ILE A 31 12.43 -16.26 -7.49
C ILE A 31 12.33 -17.67 -6.91
N ARG A 32 13.38 -18.48 -7.01
CA ARG A 32 13.43 -19.81 -6.39
C ARG A 32 13.65 -19.76 -4.86
N LEU A 33 14.23 -18.68 -4.34
CA LEU A 33 14.49 -18.47 -2.90
C LEU A 33 13.23 -18.00 -2.15
N ILE A 34 12.28 -17.36 -2.82
CA ILE A 34 10.98 -17.04 -2.25
C ILE A 34 9.94 -17.98 -2.82
N ASN A 35 9.55 -18.98 -2.02
CA ASN A 35 8.40 -19.81 -2.37
C ASN A 35 7.16 -18.92 -2.46
N ASP A 36 6.49 -18.91 -3.62
CA ASP A 36 5.21 -18.20 -3.85
C ASP A 36 4.15 -18.54 -2.79
N GLN A 37 4.25 -19.75 -2.21
CA GLN A 37 3.42 -20.18 -1.09
C GLN A 37 3.66 -19.37 0.19
N ASN A 38 4.90 -18.97 0.49
CA ASN A 38 5.22 -18.17 1.68
C ASN A 38 4.67 -16.75 1.55
N ILE A 39 4.78 -16.14 0.35
CA ILE A 39 4.16 -14.85 0.04
C ILE A 39 2.64 -14.94 0.18
N THR A 40 2.03 -15.92 -0.47
CA THR A 40 0.58 -16.10 -0.44
C THR A 40 0.08 -16.37 0.98
N ALA A 41 0.81 -17.16 1.77
CA ALA A 41 0.48 -17.41 3.17
C ALA A 41 0.61 -16.15 4.04
N ALA A 42 1.65 -15.33 3.84
CA ALA A 42 1.83 -14.07 4.54
C ALA A 42 0.70 -13.07 4.22
N ILE A 43 0.34 -12.94 2.95
CA ILE A 43 -0.76 -12.08 2.50
C ILE A 43 -2.11 -12.54 3.07
N ARG A 44 -2.39 -13.86 3.07
CA ARG A 44 -3.62 -14.42 3.66
C ARG A 44 -3.71 -14.11 5.16
N LYS A 45 -2.66 -14.41 5.92
CA LYS A 45 -2.62 -14.09 7.36
C LYS A 45 -2.81 -12.60 7.63
N ALA A 46 -2.14 -11.74 6.85
CA ALA A 46 -2.29 -10.29 6.97
C ALA A 46 -3.72 -9.83 6.67
N LYS A 47 -4.36 -10.40 5.64
CA LYS A 47 -5.76 -10.12 5.32
C LYS A 47 -6.68 -10.50 6.48
N ASP A 48 -6.56 -11.72 7.01
CA ASP A 48 -7.40 -12.21 8.10
C ASP A 48 -7.28 -11.31 9.35
N GLU A 49 -6.05 -10.88 9.66
CA GLU A 49 -5.76 -9.96 10.78
C GLU A 49 -6.43 -8.59 10.58
N ILE A 50 -6.33 -8.00 9.38
CA ILE A 50 -6.96 -6.72 9.06
C ILE A 50 -8.49 -6.84 8.96
N ASP A 51 -9.00 -7.97 8.48
CA ASP A 51 -10.45 -8.25 8.45
C ASP A 51 -11.03 -8.29 9.87
N MET A 52 -10.33 -8.94 10.81
CA MET A 52 -10.70 -8.92 12.23
C MET A 52 -10.64 -7.49 12.80
N LEU A 53 -9.61 -6.73 12.45
CA LEU A 53 -9.47 -5.34 12.91
C LEU A 53 -10.66 -4.46 12.47
N PHE A 54 -11.00 -4.48 11.18
CA PHE A 54 -12.04 -3.62 10.60
C PHE A 54 -13.47 -4.06 10.97
N ASN A 55 -13.72 -5.37 11.06
CA ASN A 55 -15.07 -5.90 11.25
C ASN A 55 -15.43 -6.14 12.73
N ASP A 56 -14.45 -6.34 13.62
CA ASP A 56 -14.71 -6.69 15.02
C ASP A 56 -14.06 -5.69 15.98
N THR A 57 -12.74 -5.58 15.97
CA THR A 57 -11.98 -4.79 16.95
C THR A 57 -12.37 -3.31 16.93
N GLU A 58 -12.44 -2.70 15.74
CA GLU A 58 -12.80 -1.29 15.59
C GLU A 58 -14.22 -1.01 16.11
N ILE A 59 -15.18 -1.87 15.78
CA ILE A 59 -16.57 -1.74 16.23
C ILE A 59 -16.65 -1.85 17.75
N LYS A 60 -15.92 -2.81 18.34
CA LYS A 60 -15.85 -2.98 19.80
C LYS A 60 -15.29 -1.73 20.48
N ILE A 61 -14.18 -1.18 19.97
CA ILE A 61 -13.56 0.03 20.51
C ILE A 61 -14.56 1.19 20.48
N PHE A 62 -15.19 1.46 19.34
CA PHE A 62 -16.14 2.58 19.21
C PHE A 62 -17.43 2.38 20.01
N ARG A 63 -17.85 1.15 20.29
CA ARG A 63 -18.99 0.88 21.18
C ARG A 63 -18.62 1.00 22.66
N SER A 64 -17.38 0.69 23.02
CA SER A 64 -16.91 0.81 24.40
C SER A 64 -16.49 2.21 24.79
N THR A 65 -16.19 3.09 23.81
CA THR A 65 -15.84 4.50 24.09
C THR A 65 -17.10 5.33 24.34
N ASN A 66 -17.15 6.01 25.49
CA ASN A 66 -18.21 6.95 25.83
C ASN A 66 -17.86 8.37 25.35
N GLU A 67 -18.89 9.23 25.25
CA GLU A 67 -18.72 10.65 24.90
C GLU A 67 -17.87 11.44 25.92
N ASN A 68 -17.62 10.87 27.10
CA ASN A 68 -16.82 11.48 28.16
C ASN A 68 -15.38 10.96 28.21
N ASP A 69 -15.03 9.97 27.38
CA ASP A 69 -13.69 9.42 27.36
C ASP A 69 -12.72 10.41 26.69
N GLY A 70 -11.53 10.57 27.28
CA GLY A 70 -10.49 11.50 26.81
C GLY A 70 -10.64 12.95 27.33
N LEU A 71 -9.64 13.76 27.02
CA LEU A 71 -9.61 15.18 27.37
C LEU A 71 -10.62 15.97 26.53
N PRO A 72 -11.21 17.07 27.03
CA PRO A 72 -12.13 17.90 26.26
C PRO A 72 -11.56 18.37 24.91
N SER A 73 -10.26 18.67 24.85
CA SER A 73 -9.55 19.06 23.61
C SER A 73 -9.53 17.93 22.58
N GLU A 74 -9.32 16.69 23.00
CA GLU A 74 -9.30 15.51 22.13
C GLU A 74 -10.68 15.24 21.55
N ARG A 75 -11.74 15.38 22.36
CA ARG A 75 -13.13 15.22 21.91
C ARG A 75 -13.49 16.22 20.83
N VAL A 76 -13.16 17.49 21.04
CA VAL A 76 -13.39 18.54 20.03
C VAL A 76 -12.60 18.25 18.76
N TRP A 77 -11.33 17.87 18.90
CA TRP A 77 -10.48 17.52 17.75
C TRP A 77 -11.03 16.34 16.94
N ASN A 78 -11.51 15.29 17.62
CA ASN A 78 -12.09 14.11 16.98
C ASN A 78 -13.44 14.43 16.31
N ALA A 79 -14.24 15.32 16.92
CA ALA A 79 -15.53 15.74 16.37
C ALA A 79 -15.36 16.54 15.06
N ILE A 80 -14.32 17.35 14.94
CA ILE A 80 -14.05 18.15 13.73
C ILE A 80 -13.24 17.39 12.66
N ASN A 81 -12.41 16.43 13.05
CA ASN A 81 -11.55 15.65 12.14
C ASN A 81 -12.10 14.24 11.86
N LYS A 82 -13.39 14.14 11.54
CA LYS A 82 -13.99 12.83 11.20
C LYS A 82 -13.38 12.28 9.92
N ILE A 83 -12.93 11.02 9.97
CA ILE A 83 -12.38 10.35 8.80
C ILE A 83 -13.49 10.00 7.80
N SER A 84 -13.22 10.22 6.51
CA SER A 84 -14.13 9.77 5.45
C SER A 84 -14.15 8.24 5.36
N HIS A 85 -15.35 7.67 5.24
CA HIS A 85 -15.53 6.24 5.01
C HIS A 85 -14.78 5.74 3.75
N TYR A 86 -14.72 6.57 2.70
CA TYR A 86 -13.99 6.22 1.48
C TYR A 86 -12.48 6.14 1.72
N SER A 87 -11.91 7.08 2.49
CA SER A 87 -10.49 7.04 2.88
C SER A 87 -10.17 5.80 3.72
N LYS A 88 -11.07 5.41 4.62
CA LYS A 88 -10.94 4.16 5.39
C LYS A 88 -10.92 2.93 4.49
N LYS A 89 -11.80 2.86 3.48
CA LYS A 89 -11.80 1.75 2.52
C LYS A 89 -10.52 1.69 1.68
N LEU A 90 -9.96 2.85 1.32
CA LEU A 90 -8.67 2.90 0.60
C LEU A 90 -7.48 2.54 1.48
N SER A 91 -7.53 2.82 2.79
CA SER A 91 -6.46 2.46 3.71
C SER A 91 -6.39 0.96 3.97
N TYR A 92 -7.49 0.22 3.85
CA TYR A 92 -7.56 -1.23 4.03
C TYR A 92 -6.45 -1.98 3.26
N SER A 93 -6.32 -1.73 1.95
CA SER A 93 -5.32 -2.41 1.13
C SER A 93 -3.89 -2.04 1.52
N SER A 94 -3.68 -0.80 1.98
CA SER A 94 -2.38 -0.36 2.47
C SER A 94 -2.00 -1.08 3.75
N GLN A 95 -2.91 -1.20 4.72
CA GLN A 95 -2.65 -1.88 6.00
C GLN A 95 -2.30 -3.35 5.78
N ILE A 96 -3.02 -4.03 4.90
CA ILE A 96 -2.67 -5.42 4.51
C ILE A 96 -1.27 -5.48 3.93
N SER A 97 -0.88 -4.52 3.08
CA SER A 97 0.48 -4.47 2.51
C SER A 97 1.55 -4.27 3.60
N ILE A 98 1.27 -3.46 4.63
CA ILE A 98 2.17 -3.27 5.77
C ILE A 98 2.34 -4.57 6.54
N VAL A 99 1.23 -5.16 7.00
CA VAL A 99 1.26 -6.38 7.83
C VAL A 99 1.83 -7.56 7.05
N ALA A 100 1.50 -7.70 5.77
CA ALA A 100 2.08 -8.75 4.94
C ALA A 100 3.61 -8.59 4.83
N THR A 101 4.12 -7.36 4.75
CA THR A 101 5.58 -7.12 4.72
C THR A 101 6.23 -7.50 6.06
N GLU A 102 5.57 -7.17 7.16
CA GLU A 102 6.01 -7.56 8.51
C GLU A 102 6.07 -9.09 8.65
N LYS A 103 5.01 -9.81 8.24
CA LYS A 103 4.99 -11.27 8.29
C LYS A 103 6.07 -11.90 7.38
N LEU A 104 6.36 -11.28 6.23
CA LEU A 104 7.42 -11.72 5.33
C LEU A 104 8.81 -11.54 5.95
N ASN A 105 9.07 -10.38 6.55
CA ASN A 105 10.33 -10.09 7.25
C ASN A 105 10.62 -11.12 8.35
N ASN A 106 9.59 -11.53 9.09
CA ASN A 106 9.72 -12.52 10.16
C ASN A 106 9.93 -13.97 9.65
N SER A 107 9.70 -14.24 8.36
CA SER A 107 9.61 -15.61 7.85
C SER A 107 10.89 -16.15 7.20
N THR A 108 11.68 -15.34 6.48
CA THR A 108 12.96 -15.81 5.87
C THR A 108 13.83 -14.75 5.19
N LEU A 109 13.36 -13.50 5.00
CA LEU A 109 14.04 -12.52 4.13
C LEU A 109 14.80 -11.46 4.93
N THR A 110 16.07 -11.23 4.58
CA THR A 110 16.86 -10.15 5.19
C THR A 110 16.42 -8.80 4.60
N PHE A 111 16.30 -7.75 5.43
CA PHE A 111 15.82 -6.39 5.08
C PHE A 111 16.39 -5.81 3.77
N GLN A 112 17.59 -6.20 3.35
CA GLN A 112 18.23 -5.70 2.12
C GLN A 112 17.66 -6.31 0.83
N GLN A 113 17.08 -7.52 0.87
CA GLN A 113 16.61 -8.23 -0.32
C GLN A 113 15.15 -7.90 -0.66
N ILE A 114 14.34 -7.62 0.36
CA ILE A 114 12.90 -7.36 0.25
C ILE A 114 12.50 -6.21 -0.73
N PRO A 115 13.21 -5.06 -0.87
CA PRO A 115 12.73 -3.95 -1.69
C PRO A 115 12.94 -4.21 -3.18
N TYR A 116 14.03 -4.89 -3.52
CA TYR A 116 14.36 -5.25 -4.89
C TYR A 116 13.46 -6.39 -5.35
N GLU A 117 13.28 -7.40 -4.49
CA GLU A 117 12.57 -8.63 -4.81
C GLU A 117 11.06 -8.42 -4.99
N LEU A 118 10.42 -7.64 -4.11
CA LEU A 118 9.00 -7.35 -4.22
C LEU A 118 8.68 -6.42 -5.41
N SER A 119 9.64 -5.59 -5.86
CA SER A 119 9.45 -4.67 -6.98
C SER A 119 9.35 -5.38 -8.34
N ILE A 120 9.81 -6.63 -8.43
CA ILE A 120 9.91 -7.41 -9.67
C ILE A 120 8.96 -8.61 -9.70
N THR A 121 8.38 -9.02 -8.57
CA THR A 121 7.41 -10.13 -8.54
C THR A 121 6.07 -9.71 -9.13
N ASP A 122 5.58 -10.47 -10.10
CA ASP A 122 4.20 -10.33 -10.56
C ASP A 122 3.28 -11.03 -9.55
N PHE A 123 2.40 -10.24 -8.92
CA PHE A 123 1.42 -10.76 -7.97
C PHE A 123 0.07 -11.09 -8.61
N GLY A 124 -0.02 -11.08 -9.95
CA GLY A 124 -1.26 -11.24 -10.73
C GLY A 124 -2.15 -12.40 -10.27
N ASP A 125 -1.56 -13.54 -9.92
CA ASP A 125 -2.28 -14.75 -9.50
C ASP A 125 -2.59 -14.81 -7.99
N THR A 126 -2.14 -13.83 -7.21
CA THR A 126 -2.32 -13.82 -5.76
C THR A 126 -3.58 -13.06 -5.32
N THR A 127 -4.04 -13.34 -4.11
CA THR A 127 -5.19 -12.65 -3.49
C THR A 127 -5.03 -11.12 -3.45
N ILE A 128 -3.80 -10.59 -3.54
CA ILE A 128 -3.53 -9.15 -3.45
C ILE A 128 -4.14 -8.36 -4.61
N THR A 129 -4.27 -8.97 -5.80
CA THR A 129 -4.89 -8.35 -6.98
C THR A 129 -6.34 -7.96 -6.71
N SER A 130 -7.06 -8.75 -5.91
CA SER A 130 -8.44 -8.46 -5.50
C SER A 130 -8.55 -7.39 -4.39
N ILE A 131 -7.47 -7.18 -3.63
CA ILE A 131 -7.41 -6.28 -2.47
C ILE A 131 -7.03 -4.87 -2.91
N CYS A 132 -6.16 -4.74 -3.91
CA CYS A 132 -5.65 -3.46 -4.38
C CYS A 132 -6.67 -2.72 -5.28
N PRO A 133 -7.08 -1.48 -4.94
CA PRO A 133 -8.02 -0.72 -5.76
C PRO A 133 -7.37 -0.22 -7.05
N VAL A 134 -7.63 -0.91 -8.16
CA VAL A 134 -7.23 -0.46 -9.51
C VAL A 134 -8.19 0.61 -10.04
N ASN A 135 -8.05 1.84 -9.53
CA ASN A 135 -8.74 3.00 -10.11
C ASN A 135 -7.95 3.52 -11.32
N LYS A 136 -8.00 2.77 -12.43
CA LYS A 136 -7.44 3.21 -13.72
C LYS A 136 -8.49 4.02 -14.46
N VAL A 137 -8.30 5.34 -14.52
CA VAL A 137 -9.04 6.18 -15.46
C VAL A 137 -8.45 5.92 -16.84
N THR A 138 -9.14 5.12 -17.65
CA THR A 138 -8.64 4.69 -18.96
C THR A 138 -8.74 5.79 -20.02
N ARG A 139 -9.74 6.68 -19.91
CA ARG A 139 -9.96 7.77 -20.87
C ARG A 139 -10.49 9.01 -20.16
N CYS A 140 -9.85 10.14 -20.40
CA CYS A 140 -10.32 11.43 -19.90
C CYS A 140 -11.44 11.98 -20.78
N PRO A 141 -12.55 12.44 -20.19
CA PRO A 141 -13.63 13.08 -20.94
C PRO A 141 -13.21 14.48 -21.41
N LEU A 142 -13.74 14.91 -22.55
CA LEU A 142 -13.54 16.26 -23.06
C LEU A 142 -14.51 17.22 -22.35
N ILE A 143 -14.05 17.82 -21.25
CA ILE A 143 -14.83 18.77 -20.44
C ILE A 143 -14.08 20.10 -20.32
N LYS A 144 -14.84 21.21 -20.24
CA LYS A 144 -14.28 22.57 -20.13
C LYS A 144 -13.81 22.94 -18.72
N TYR A 145 -14.31 22.25 -17.70
CA TYR A 145 -14.08 22.58 -16.28
C TYR A 145 -13.36 21.46 -15.55
N ARG A 146 -12.71 21.80 -14.44
CA ARG A 146 -12.01 20.82 -13.59
C ARG A 146 -13.01 19.87 -12.94
N THR A 147 -12.65 18.60 -12.85
CA THR A 147 -13.42 17.64 -12.06
C THR A 147 -13.28 17.95 -10.58
N TYR A 148 -14.35 17.74 -9.80
CA TYR A 148 -14.32 17.90 -8.34
C TYR A 148 -13.23 17.04 -7.69
N SER A 149 -12.99 15.85 -8.24
CA SER A 149 -12.00 14.91 -7.72
C SER A 149 -10.57 15.19 -8.18
N GLY A 150 -10.33 16.18 -9.04
CA GLY A 150 -9.02 16.51 -9.59
C GLY A 150 -8.49 15.52 -10.66
N HIS A 151 -9.26 14.49 -11.01
CA HIS A 151 -8.90 13.57 -12.09
C HIS A 151 -8.89 14.28 -13.45
N CYS A 152 -8.01 13.80 -14.34
CA CYS A 152 -7.86 14.29 -15.72
C CYS A 152 -7.39 15.74 -15.86
N ASN A 153 -6.79 16.32 -14.82
CA ASN A 153 -6.04 17.58 -14.95
C ASN A 153 -4.78 17.37 -15.80
N ASN A 154 -4.12 16.22 -15.63
CA ASN A 154 -3.08 15.73 -16.52
C ASN A 154 -3.65 14.60 -17.39
N VAL A 155 -3.76 14.81 -18.70
CA VAL A 155 -4.34 13.84 -19.65
C VAL A 155 -3.46 12.59 -19.81
N ASN A 156 -2.14 12.76 -19.74
CA ASN A 156 -1.18 11.66 -19.84
C ASN A 156 -1.17 10.82 -18.56
N HIS A 157 -1.42 11.46 -17.41
CA HIS A 157 -1.50 10.80 -16.11
C HIS A 157 -2.77 11.21 -15.36
N PRO A 158 -3.95 10.63 -15.70
CA PRO A 158 -5.26 11.08 -15.21
C PRO A 158 -5.44 11.10 -13.70
N SER A 159 -4.63 10.35 -12.96
CA SER A 159 -4.69 10.25 -11.50
C SER A 159 -3.75 11.21 -10.76
N TRP A 160 -2.86 11.93 -11.46
CA TRP A 160 -1.91 12.83 -10.80
C TRP A 160 -2.62 14.08 -10.28
N GLY A 161 -2.43 14.37 -8.99
CA GLY A 161 -3.09 15.48 -8.31
C GLY A 161 -4.58 15.26 -8.01
N ALA A 162 -5.11 14.05 -8.24
CA ALA A 162 -6.46 13.71 -7.86
C ALA A 162 -6.59 13.52 -6.33
N SER A 163 -7.79 13.76 -5.81
CA SER A 163 -8.13 13.49 -4.41
C SER A 163 -8.10 11.99 -4.11
N PHE A 164 -7.93 11.64 -2.84
CA PHE A 164 -7.86 10.25 -2.36
C PHE A 164 -6.75 9.41 -3.00
N LYS A 165 -5.65 10.08 -3.39
CA LYS A 165 -4.42 9.44 -3.85
C LYS A 165 -3.34 9.56 -2.77
N PRO A 166 -2.42 8.60 -2.66
CA PRO A 166 -1.33 8.71 -1.72
C PRO A 166 -0.43 9.89 -2.07
N MET A 167 0.18 10.51 -1.06
CA MET A 167 1.17 11.56 -1.27
C MET A 167 2.42 10.97 -1.93
N GLN A 168 2.92 11.66 -2.94
CA GLN A 168 4.19 11.30 -3.57
C GLN A 168 5.34 11.60 -2.59
N ARG A 169 6.30 10.67 -2.51
CA ARG A 169 7.51 10.84 -1.71
C ARG A 169 8.68 11.13 -2.63
N LEU A 170 9.47 12.16 -2.31
CA LEU A 170 10.71 12.47 -3.02
C LEU A 170 11.86 11.55 -2.59
N LEU A 171 11.82 11.08 -1.34
CA LEU A 171 12.83 10.21 -0.74
C LEU A 171 12.18 8.91 -0.24
N LYS A 172 13.00 7.87 -0.06
CA LYS A 172 12.55 6.60 0.52
C LYS A 172 12.04 6.83 1.96
N PRO A 173 10.97 6.15 2.38
CA PRO A 173 10.46 6.26 3.74
C PRO A 173 11.44 5.62 4.74
N ILE A 174 11.73 6.34 5.82
CA ILE A 174 12.45 5.82 6.99
C ILE A 174 11.47 5.89 8.15
N TYR A 175 11.10 4.75 8.70
CA TYR A 175 10.15 4.62 9.81
C TYR A 175 10.91 4.21 11.09
N ALA A 176 10.30 4.44 12.25
CA ALA A 176 10.96 4.27 13.56
C ALA A 176 11.28 2.82 13.93
N ASP A 177 10.60 1.86 13.30
CA ASP A 177 10.85 0.41 13.41
C ASP A 177 12.10 -0.03 12.64
N ILE A 178 12.62 0.83 11.75
CA ILE A 178 13.87 0.59 11.03
C ILE A 178 14.98 1.10 11.94
N THR A 179 15.80 0.18 12.46
CA THR A 179 17.03 0.53 13.16
C THR A 179 17.87 1.41 12.23
N ILE A 180 17.94 2.69 12.57
CA ILE A 180 18.85 3.64 11.94
C ILE A 180 20.26 3.16 12.30
N PRO A 181 21.12 2.77 11.34
CA PRO A 181 22.52 2.60 11.66
C PRO A 181 23.03 3.97 12.11
N LEU A 182 23.42 4.06 13.38
CA LEU A 182 24.04 5.26 13.93
C LEU A 182 25.22 5.63 13.03
N ILE A 183 25.20 6.87 12.54
CA ILE A 183 26.31 7.51 11.83
C ILE A 183 27.50 7.67 12.78
#